data_AF-A0A948NSP3-F1
#
_entry.id   AF-A0A948NSP3-F1
#
_cell.length_a   1.000
_cell.length_b   1.000
_cell.length_c   1.000
_cell.angle_alpha   90.00
_cell.angle_beta   90.00
_cell.angle_gamma   90.00
#
_symmetry.space_group_name_H-M   'P 1'
#
loop_
_entity.id
_entity.type
_entity.pdbx_description
1 polymer ?
#
loop_
_entity_poly.entity_id
_entity_poly.type
_entity_poly.pdbx_seq_one_letter_code
_entity_poly.pdbx_strand_id
1 'polypeptide(L)'
;MAVKIRLTRIGAKGKPSYRVVAADSESPRDGKFLEILGNYDPKKNPAEVILKEDRVREWLSKGAKPTLTVSQLLEKKGIRG
;
A
#
# COMPACT_ATOMS: atom_id res chain seq x y z
N MET A 1 -0.31 -9.72 15.96
CA MET A 1 -1.57 -9.17 15.42
C MET A 1 -1.57 -7.65 15.38
N ALA A 2 -0.97 -7.07 14.35
CA ALA A 2 -1.03 -5.64 14.06
C ALA A 2 -1.16 -5.45 12.55
N VAL A 3 -2.20 -4.75 12.09
CA VAL A 3 -2.42 -4.53 10.66
C VAL A 3 -1.50 -3.41 10.16
N LYS A 4 -0.80 -3.68 9.07
CA LYS A 4 0.04 -2.71 8.37
C LYS A 4 -0.47 -2.46 6.96
N ILE A 5 -0.41 -1.21 6.53
CA ILE A 5 -0.58 -0.85 5.13
C ILE A 5 0.81 -0.83 4.48
N ARG A 6 1.06 -1.80 3.61
CA ARG A 6 2.40 -2.06 3.05
C ARG A 6 2.35 -2.32 1.55
N LEU A 7 3.53 -2.29 0.92
CA LEU A 7 3.69 -2.65 -0.48
C LEU A 7 3.94 -4.16 -0.60
N THR A 8 3.17 -4.80 -1.46
CA THR A 8 3.42 -6.15 -1.96
C THR A 8 3.99 -6.06 -3.36
N ARG A 9 5.10 -6.76 -3.61
CA ARG A 9 5.76 -6.71 -4.92
C ARG A 9 5.01 -7.62 -5.89
N ILE A 10 4.68 -7.05 -7.04
CA ILE A 10 4.17 -7.76 -8.20
C ILE A 10 5.03 -7.43 -9.42
N GLY A 11 4.74 -8.10 -10.53
CA GLY A 11 5.41 -7.86 -11.80
C GLY A 11 6.63 -8.75 -12.04
N ALA A 12 7.22 -8.59 -13.21
CA ALA A 12 8.28 -9.45 -13.71
C ALA A 12 9.67 -9.03 -13.21
N LYS A 13 10.66 -9.91 -13.45
CA LYS A 13 12.08 -9.55 -13.27
C LYS A 13 12.40 -8.28 -14.06
N GLY A 14 13.02 -7.30 -13.40
CA GLY A 14 13.34 -6.01 -14.01
C GLY A 14 12.13 -5.09 -14.27
N LYS A 15 10.89 -5.48 -13.93
CA LYS A 15 9.68 -4.65 -14.06
C LYS A 15 8.89 -4.67 -12.75
N PRO A 16 9.40 -3.98 -11.70
CA PRO A 16 8.71 -3.92 -10.42
C PRO A 16 7.42 -3.12 -10.54
N SER A 17 6.32 -3.68 -10.04
CA SER A 17 5.08 -2.99 -9.77
C SER A 17 4.63 -3.39 -8.35
N TYR A 18 3.84 -2.58 -7.69
CA TYR A 18 3.47 -2.81 -6.29
C TYR A 18 1.97 -2.67 -6.08
N ARG A 19 1.43 -3.49 -5.19
CA ARG A 19 0.09 -3.30 -4.63
C ARG A 19 0.22 -2.68 -3.25
N VAL A 20 -0.62 -1.70 -2.95
CA VAL A 20 -0.81 -1.20 -1.60
C VAL A 20 -1.87 -2.09 -0.94
N VAL A 21 -1.48 -2.81 0.12
CA VAL A 21 -2.34 -3.80 0.77
C VAL A 21 -2.42 -3.56 2.28
N ALA A 22 -3.58 -3.84 2.86
CA ALA A 22 -3.72 -4.04 4.30
C ALA A 22 -3.45 -5.52 4.59
N ALA A 23 -2.48 -5.80 5.45
CA ALA A 23 -2.11 -7.16 5.84
C ALA A 23 -1.68 -7.20 7.31
N ASP A 24 -1.78 -8.37 7.95
CA ASP A 24 -1.14 -8.55 9.25
C ASP A 24 0.38 -8.42 9.09
N SER A 25 1.00 -7.72 10.03
CA SER A 25 2.45 -7.60 10.17
C SER A 25 3.22 -8.92 10.08
N GLU A 26 2.63 -10.02 10.55
CA GLU A 26 3.25 -11.35 10.61
C GLU A 26 3.10 -12.11 9.27
N SER A 27 2.24 -11.64 8.37
CA SER A 27 2.05 -12.27 7.06
C SER A 27 3.26 -12.03 6.15
N PRO A 28 3.66 -12.99 5.29
CA PRO A 28 4.75 -12.81 4.32
C PRO A 28 4.48 -11.63 3.38
N ARG A 29 5.54 -10.93 2.93
CA ARG A 29 5.43 -9.72 2.08
C ARG A 29 4.48 -9.87 0.89
N ASP A 30 4.64 -10.96 0.14
CA ASP A 30 3.87 -11.26 -1.07
C ASP A 30 2.85 -12.38 -0.86
N GLY A 31 2.52 -12.68 0.41
CA GLY A 31 1.60 -13.74 0.80
C GLY A 31 0.19 -13.23 1.08
N LYS A 32 -0.42 -13.77 2.15
CA LYS A 32 -1.78 -13.43 2.58
C LYS A 32 -1.91 -11.95 2.95
N PHE A 33 -2.99 -11.34 2.50
CA PHE A 33 -3.40 -9.98 2.85
C PHE A 33 -4.91 -9.95 3.10
N LEU A 34 -5.39 -8.88 3.76
CA LEU A 34 -6.80 -8.67 4.08
C LEU A 34 -7.52 -7.97 2.92
N GLU A 35 -6.91 -6.91 2.39
CA GLU A 35 -7.51 -6.11 1.32
C GLU A 35 -6.47 -5.41 0.44
N ILE A 36 -6.78 -5.25 -0.85
CA ILE A 36 -6.02 -4.40 -1.78
C ILE A 36 -6.61 -2.99 -1.77
N LEU A 37 -5.79 -2.04 -1.32
CA LEU A 37 -6.12 -0.63 -1.17
C LEU A 37 -5.66 0.22 -2.36
N GLY A 38 -4.81 -0.31 -3.23
CA GLY A 38 -4.37 0.39 -4.42
C GLY A 38 -3.19 -0.25 -5.13
N ASN A 39 -2.66 0.48 -6.11
CA ASN A 39 -1.50 0.11 -6.91
C ASN A 39 -0.50 1.27 -6.97
N TYR A 40 0.77 0.90 -7.07
CA TYR A 40 1.88 1.81 -7.23
C TYR A 40 2.84 1.29 -8.30
N ASP A 41 3.05 2.09 -9.35
CA ASP A 41 4.02 1.81 -10.40
C ASP A 41 5.10 2.91 -10.45
N PRO A 42 6.32 2.64 -9.95
CA PRO A 42 7.41 3.61 -9.99
C PRO A 42 8.05 3.76 -11.37
N LYS A 43 7.77 2.86 -12.33
CA LYS A 43 8.40 2.90 -13.66
C LYS A 43 7.67 3.82 -14.63
N LYS A 44 6.43 4.20 -14.34
CA LYS A 44 5.73 5.23 -15.10
C LYS A 44 6.32 6.60 -14.78
N ASN A 45 6.30 7.51 -15.76
CA ASN A 45 6.77 8.88 -15.60
C ASN A 45 5.63 9.85 -15.99
N PRO A 46 4.95 10.50 -15.03
CA PRO A 46 5.18 10.44 -13.58
C PRO A 46 4.78 9.09 -12.94
N ALA A 47 5.32 8.79 -11.76
CA ALA A 47 5.01 7.56 -11.04
C ALA A 47 3.50 7.44 -10.77
N GLU A 48 2.91 6.33 -11.15
CA GLU A 48 1.47 6.14 -11.06
C GLU A 48 1.10 5.62 -9.68
N VAL A 49 0.16 6.32 -9.03
CA VAL A 49 -0.36 5.96 -7.72
C VAL A 49 -1.88 6.00 -7.78
N ILE A 50 -2.50 4.83 -7.67
CA ILE A 50 -3.95 4.65 -7.69
C ILE A 50 -4.35 4.08 -6.33
N LEU A 51 -5.14 4.82 -5.56
CA LEU A 51 -5.59 4.43 -4.22
C LEU A 51 -7.10 4.47 -4.13
N LYS A 52 -7.68 3.52 -3.39
CA LYS A 52 -9.07 3.55 -2.94
C LYS A 52 -9.13 4.36 -1.65
N GLU A 53 -9.25 5.68 -1.77
CA GLU A 53 -9.07 6.59 -0.63
C GLU A 53 -9.99 6.28 0.54
N ASP A 54 -11.27 5.96 0.29
CA ASP A 54 -12.25 5.65 1.33
C ASP A 54 -11.82 4.44 2.16
N ARG A 55 -11.34 3.39 1.48
CA ARG A 55 -10.86 2.17 2.13
C ARG A 55 -9.56 2.41 2.89
N VAL A 56 -8.65 3.20 2.33
CA VAL A 56 -7.42 3.60 3.02
C VAL A 56 -7.75 4.34 4.32
N ARG A 57 -8.64 5.34 4.27
CA ARG A 57 -9.08 6.10 5.45
C ARG A 57 -9.72 5.19 6.50
N GLU A 58 -10.59 4.27 6.08
CA GLU A 58 -11.22 3.30 6.98
C GLU A 58 -10.18 2.43 7.72
N TRP A 59 -9.17 1.93 7.02
CA TRP A 59 -8.11 1.13 7.64
C TRP A 59 -7.23 1.96 8.58
N LEU A 60 -6.92 3.21 8.24
CA LEU A 60 -6.20 4.13 9.12
C LEU A 60 -7.02 4.40 10.39
N SER A 61 -8.33 4.66 10.27
CA SER A 61 -9.24 4.84 11.42
C SER A 61 -9.35 3.59 12.30
N LYS A 62 -9.20 2.39 11.72
CA LYS A 62 -9.13 1.11 12.45
C LYS A 62 -7.77 0.85 13.11
N GLY A 63 -6.82 1.79 13.02
CA GLY A 63 -5.51 1.70 13.64
C GLY A 63 -4.45 0.96 12.80
N ALA A 64 -4.69 0.73 11.51
CA ALA A 64 -3.68 0.17 10.63
C ALA A 64 -2.54 1.19 10.43
N LYS A 65 -1.29 0.74 10.57
CA LYS A 65 -0.12 1.62 10.44
C LYS A 65 0.50 1.52 9.04
N PRO A 66 0.66 2.62 8.28
CA PRO A 66 1.36 2.58 7.02
C PRO A 66 2.87 2.40 7.22
N THR A 67 3.51 1.74 6.27
CA THR A 67 4.99 1.72 6.16
C THR A 67 5.53 3.04 5.62
N LEU A 68 6.82 3.34 5.82
CA LEU A 68 7.43 4.63 5.46
C LEU A 68 7.10 5.07 4.02
N THR A 69 7.35 4.21 3.03
CA THR A 69 7.07 4.53 1.62
C THR A 69 5.58 4.73 1.36
N VAL A 70 4.72 3.92 1.98
CA VAL A 70 3.27 4.09 1.85
C VAL A 70 2.83 5.42 2.45
N SER A 71 3.33 5.81 3.62
CA SER A 71 3.03 7.11 4.25
C SER A 71 3.33 8.27 3.29
N GLN A 72 4.51 8.25 2.66
CA GLN A 72 4.89 9.26 1.67
C GLN A 72 3.97 9.27 0.44
N LEU A 73 3.50 8.10 -0.01
CA LEU A 73 2.53 8.02 -1.12
C LEU A 73 1.15 8.56 -0.72
N LEU A 74 0.72 8.30 0.52
CA LEU A 74 -0.54 8.83 1.07
C LEU A 74 -0.47 10.36 1.23
N GLU A 75 0.63 10.88 1.76
CA GLU A 75 0.89 12.32 1.90
C GLU A 75 0.85 13.05 0.55
N LYS A 76 1.47 12.47 -0.49
CA LYS A 76 1.42 13.02 -1.87
C LYS A 76 0.01 13.08 -2.44
N LYS A 77 -0.91 12.23 -1.95
CA LYS A 77 -2.33 12.22 -2.33
C LYS A 77 -3.20 13.06 -1.39
N GLY A 78 -2.62 13.70 -0.37
CA GLY A 78 -3.37 14.48 0.62
C GLY A 78 -4.13 13.64 1.65
N ILE A 79 -3.84 12.33 1.72
CA ILE A 79 -4.43 11.42 2.71
C ILE A 79 -3.51 11.42 3.92
N ARG A 80 -3.90 12.15 4.97
CA ARG A 80 -3.21 12.13 6.27
C ARG A 80 -3.96 11.24 7.24
N GLY A 81 -3.24 10.40 7.98
CA GLY A 81 -3.77 9.56 9.06
C GLY A 81 -2.67 9.22 10.05
#